data_AF-A0A8T6NYA4-F1
#
_entry.id   AF-A0A8T6NYA4-F1
#
_cell.length_a   1.000
_cell.length_b   1.000
_cell.length_c   1.000
_cell.angle_alpha   90.00
_cell.angle_beta   90.00
_cell.angle_gamma   90.00
#
_symmetry.space_group_name_H-M   'P 1'
#
loop_
_entity.id
_entity.type
_entity.pdbx_description
1 polymer ?
#
loop_
_entity_poly.entity_id
_entity_poly.type
_entity_poly.pdbx_seq_one_letter_code
_entity_poly.pdbx_strand_id
1 'polypeptide(L)'
;MYQIAAIPLSRQSTIDFLLPPQPDVKGIRLQVVGPRPTPEAERSWLQRLADDPDALMAIDNPHHYLHQTTSDRLVPIPFLLDEDDYLTRNLGGWAPVYFNAMALPAKTDTDPVLRHTVVLAEHDPHIRYRGARQPDTHSELGLSARQTADAILDLHREAGKANAIERVYDQRDSYPSLLVYDVLLGLFVRLERDRRAKIAAGDNEGAAQIDAWYADHDDRFRFILKGEYIMGRHRCSMILLLPQEKVVIKQPGPEPEHEAELGAATDEAGREENWPRLTGDGLLVTPRGRVQQTVDEAVVPTLYRVFEHEAFFSTLTGLAVEAYVDGPTLQEAALADPDVLTPDLYDYIVLHQQVCEVLGFENGDWHSANFVERPSDGTYVHIDWGAARHLASEEKNAEDARTRLNQVENLAYSFHDEQLAERVRRLHTDLLADPDRLARIRERAEQKASSADW
;
A
#
# COMPACT_ATOMS: atom_id res chain seq x y z
N MET A 1 -27.21 -3.00 14.89
CA MET A 1 -26.37 -1.81 15.11
C MET A 1 -24.95 -2.33 15.14
N TYR A 2 -24.21 -2.21 14.04
CA TYR A 2 -22.84 -2.73 13.94
C TYR A 2 -21.85 -1.62 14.30
N GLN A 3 -20.89 -1.93 15.17
CA GLN A 3 -19.75 -1.07 15.48
C GLN A 3 -18.55 -1.51 14.65
N ILE A 4 -17.92 -0.57 13.96
CA ILE A 4 -16.63 -0.77 13.30
C ILE A 4 -15.55 -0.70 14.39
N ALA A 5 -14.81 -1.79 14.58
CA ALA A 5 -13.65 -1.82 15.47
C ALA A 5 -12.39 -1.67 14.63
N ALA A 6 -11.71 -0.53 14.75
CA ALA A 6 -10.34 -0.38 14.26
C ALA A 6 -9.42 -1.27 15.11
N ILE A 7 -8.75 -2.25 14.50
CA ILE A 7 -7.75 -3.09 15.17
C ILE A 7 -6.41 -2.34 15.06
N PRO A 8 -5.88 -1.77 16.15
CA PRO A 8 -4.62 -1.04 16.07
C PRO A 8 -3.49 -2.06 15.97
N LEU A 9 -2.68 -1.95 14.92
CA LEU A 9 -1.48 -2.77 14.70
C LEU A 9 -0.37 -2.50 15.74
N SER A 10 -0.56 -1.47 16.56
CA SER A 10 0.32 -1.10 17.68
C SER A 10 0.02 -1.85 18.98
N ARG A 11 -1.06 -2.65 19.06
CA ARG A 11 -1.39 -3.44 20.26
C ARG A 11 -0.59 -4.74 20.30
N GLN A 12 0.04 -5.02 21.44
CA GLN A 12 0.82 -6.24 21.65
C GLN A 12 0.03 -7.51 21.31
N SER A 13 -1.27 -7.59 21.63
CA SER A 13 -2.12 -8.73 21.28
C SER A 13 -2.33 -8.93 19.76
N THR A 14 -2.32 -7.85 18.99
CA THR A 14 -2.40 -7.88 17.52
C THR A 14 -1.03 -8.27 16.93
N ILE A 15 0.05 -7.79 17.54
CA ILE A 15 1.42 -8.19 17.21
C ILE A 15 1.63 -9.67 17.52
N ASP A 16 1.15 -10.16 18.66
CA ASP A 16 1.22 -11.57 19.10
C ASP A 16 0.38 -12.50 18.18
N PHE A 17 -0.73 -12.00 17.64
CA PHE A 17 -1.52 -12.69 16.60
C PHE A 17 -0.82 -12.71 15.24
N LEU A 18 -0.05 -11.67 14.92
CA LEU A 18 0.69 -11.50 13.66
C LEU A 18 2.13 -12.01 13.70
N LEU A 19 2.66 -12.39 14.87
CA LEU A 19 3.95 -13.06 15.06
C LEU A 19 3.72 -14.58 15.18
N PRO A 20 4.61 -15.42 14.61
CA PRO A 20 4.46 -16.87 14.66
C PRO A 20 4.68 -17.40 16.09
N PRO A 21 4.03 -18.50 16.52
CA PRO A 21 4.48 -19.24 17.68
C PRO A 21 5.87 -19.86 17.44
N GLN A 22 6.64 -19.98 18.51
CA GLN A 22 7.96 -20.63 18.61
C GLN A 22 7.90 -22.16 18.28
N PRO A 23 9.06 -22.85 18.24
CA PRO A 23 9.95 -23.15 17.13
C PRO A 23 9.74 -24.56 16.54
N ASP A 24 8.58 -25.18 16.76
CA ASP A 24 8.21 -26.36 15.98
C ASP A 24 7.67 -25.87 14.64
N VAL A 25 8.29 -26.26 13.52
CA VAL A 25 7.73 -26.00 12.18
C VAL A 25 6.42 -26.78 12.06
N LYS A 26 5.33 -26.17 12.53
CA LYS A 26 3.96 -26.59 12.29
C LYS A 26 3.46 -25.81 11.06
N GLY A 27 2.52 -26.40 10.33
CA GLY A 27 1.91 -25.76 9.16
C GLY A 27 2.35 -26.33 7.81
N ILE A 28 1.77 -25.80 6.74
CA ILE A 28 2.04 -26.25 5.37
C ILE A 28 3.03 -25.32 4.67
N ARG A 29 3.84 -25.89 3.78
CA ARG A 29 4.66 -25.11 2.85
C ARG A 29 3.77 -24.55 1.76
N LEU A 30 3.90 -23.27 1.49
CA LEU A 30 3.08 -22.56 0.50
C LEU A 30 3.88 -21.44 -0.16
N GLN A 31 3.44 -21.03 -1.35
CA GLN A 31 3.97 -19.85 -2.03
C GLN A 31 3.12 -18.63 -1.67
N VAL A 32 3.77 -17.56 -1.22
CA VAL A 32 3.16 -16.25 -1.04
C VAL A 32 3.78 -15.23 -1.98
N VAL A 33 2.99 -14.27 -2.41
CA VAL A 33 3.49 -13.08 -3.08
C VAL A 33 4.20 -12.20 -2.06
N GLY A 34 5.50 -11.95 -2.25
CA GLY A 34 6.31 -11.09 -1.41
C GLY A 34 6.52 -9.70 -2.00
N PRO A 35 6.95 -8.72 -1.19
CA PRO A 35 7.10 -7.32 -1.60
C PRO A 35 8.21 -7.09 -2.64
N ARG A 36 9.19 -8.01 -2.74
CA ARG A 36 10.32 -7.95 -3.67
C ARG A 36 10.51 -9.30 -4.36
N PRO A 37 11.24 -9.36 -5.49
CA PRO A 37 11.68 -10.62 -6.07
C PRO A 37 12.43 -11.50 -5.07
N THR A 38 12.44 -12.82 -5.29
CA THR A 38 13.26 -13.76 -4.52
C THR A 38 14.75 -13.50 -4.77
N PRO A 39 15.62 -13.79 -3.80
CA PRO A 39 17.07 -13.67 -3.99
C PRO A 39 17.59 -14.48 -5.18
N GLU A 40 17.00 -15.63 -5.48
CA GLU A 40 17.33 -16.48 -6.62
C GLU A 40 16.98 -15.81 -7.94
N ALA A 41 15.77 -15.22 -8.03
CA ALA A 41 15.33 -14.50 -9.21
C ALA A 41 16.17 -13.23 -9.45
N GLU A 42 16.45 -12.47 -8.39
CA GLU A 42 17.31 -11.28 -8.43
C GLU A 42 18.73 -11.65 -8.92
N ARG A 43 19.34 -12.71 -8.38
CA ARG A 43 20.67 -13.18 -8.82
C ARG A 43 20.67 -13.60 -10.29
N SER A 44 19.67 -14.37 -10.72
CA SER A 44 19.51 -14.82 -12.11
C SER A 44 19.31 -13.64 -13.08
N TRP A 45 18.56 -12.63 -12.65
CA TRP A 45 18.40 -11.40 -13.41
C TRP A 45 19.71 -10.62 -13.53
N LEU A 46 20.44 -10.40 -12.43
CA LEU A 46 21.73 -9.69 -12.46
C LEU A 46 22.75 -10.38 -13.37
N GLN A 47 22.80 -11.72 -13.36
CA GLN A 47 23.65 -12.48 -14.28
C GLN A 47 23.29 -12.22 -15.74
N ARG A 48 21.99 -12.24 -16.08
CA ARG A 48 21.51 -11.92 -17.44
C ARG A 48 21.82 -10.48 -17.83
N LEU A 49 21.63 -9.54 -16.89
CA LEU A 49 21.80 -8.11 -17.12
C LEU A 49 23.27 -7.74 -17.45
N ALA A 50 24.23 -8.49 -16.92
CA ALA A 50 25.65 -8.33 -17.25
C ALA A 50 25.95 -8.56 -18.73
N ASP A 51 25.27 -9.54 -19.34
CA ASP A 51 25.46 -9.89 -20.74
C ASP A 51 24.53 -9.08 -21.66
N ASP A 52 23.27 -8.91 -21.24
CA ASP A 52 22.18 -8.34 -22.03
C ASP A 52 21.49 -7.17 -21.30
N PRO A 53 21.73 -5.91 -21.72
CA PRO A 53 21.12 -4.73 -21.12
C PRO A 53 19.63 -4.62 -21.46
N ASP A 54 19.12 -5.36 -22.44
CA ASP A 54 17.68 -5.39 -22.74
C ASP A 54 16.91 -6.21 -21.70
N ALA A 55 17.61 -6.96 -20.82
CA ALA A 55 17.03 -7.70 -19.70
C ALA A 55 16.60 -6.82 -18.51
N LEU A 56 16.67 -5.48 -18.60
CA LEU A 56 16.29 -4.55 -17.52
C LEU A 56 14.90 -4.80 -16.93
N MET A 57 13.93 -5.16 -17.78
CA MET A 57 12.56 -5.46 -17.37
C MET A 57 12.31 -6.92 -17.07
N ALA A 58 13.27 -7.82 -17.33
CA ALA A 58 13.08 -9.25 -17.11
C ALA A 58 12.87 -9.60 -15.63
N ILE A 59 13.32 -8.74 -14.69
CA ILE A 59 13.06 -8.91 -13.25
C ILE A 59 11.59 -8.73 -12.90
N ASP A 60 10.83 -7.96 -13.69
CA ASP A 60 9.44 -7.60 -13.46
C ASP A 60 8.47 -8.70 -13.89
N ASN A 61 8.78 -9.93 -13.49
CA ASN A 61 7.95 -11.10 -13.70
C ASN A 61 7.31 -11.49 -12.36
N PRO A 62 5.98 -11.59 -12.25
CA PRO A 62 5.31 -11.95 -11.00
C PRO A 62 5.76 -13.26 -10.37
N HIS A 63 6.19 -14.26 -11.15
CA HIS A 63 6.75 -15.51 -10.60
C HIS A 63 8.01 -15.26 -9.77
N HIS A 64 8.77 -14.20 -10.09
CA HIS A 64 9.93 -13.81 -9.29
C HIS A 64 9.54 -13.33 -7.90
N TYR A 65 8.29 -12.92 -7.67
CA TYR A 65 7.79 -12.45 -6.37
C TYR A 65 7.15 -13.57 -5.54
N LEU A 66 7.19 -14.83 -5.97
CA LEU A 66 6.66 -15.97 -5.21
C LEU A 66 7.71 -16.50 -4.22
N HIS A 67 7.50 -16.26 -2.92
CA HIS A 67 8.36 -16.74 -1.83
C HIS A 67 7.77 -18.01 -1.23
N GLN A 68 8.62 -19.02 -1.01
CA GLN A 68 8.25 -20.19 -0.22
C GLN A 68 8.25 -19.83 1.27
N THR A 69 7.15 -20.11 1.97
CA THR A 69 7.03 -19.93 3.41
C THR A 69 6.31 -21.13 4.04
N THR A 70 6.39 -21.26 5.36
CA THR A 70 5.60 -22.24 6.13
C THR A 70 4.64 -21.47 7.03
N SER A 71 3.35 -21.81 6.97
CA SER A 71 2.31 -21.16 7.79
C SER A 71 1.48 -22.21 8.52
N ASP A 72 1.35 -22.04 9.83
CA ASP A 72 0.41 -22.74 10.73
C ASP A 72 -0.83 -21.90 11.08
N ARG A 73 -0.95 -20.71 10.49
CA ARG A 73 -2.03 -19.76 10.78
C ARG A 73 -3.36 -20.28 10.24
N LEU A 74 -4.20 -20.69 11.18
CA LEU A 74 -5.61 -21.04 11.00
C LEU A 74 -6.50 -19.83 11.35
N VAL A 75 -7.67 -19.73 10.72
CA VAL A 75 -8.83 -19.10 11.38
C VAL A 75 -9.13 -19.95 12.62
N PRO A 76 -9.30 -19.37 13.82
CA PRO A 76 -9.34 -20.17 15.05
C PRO A 76 -10.50 -21.16 15.05
N ILE A 77 -10.18 -22.45 15.22
CA ILE A 77 -11.14 -23.57 15.32
C ILE A 77 -12.30 -23.33 16.32
N PRO A 78 -12.13 -22.64 17.47
CA PRO A 78 -13.25 -22.36 18.37
C PRO A 78 -14.40 -21.58 17.71
N PHE A 79 -14.12 -20.68 16.77
CA PHE A 79 -15.17 -19.94 16.05
C PHE A 79 -15.94 -20.81 15.05
N LEU A 80 -15.35 -21.90 14.56
CA LEU A 80 -16.00 -22.86 13.66
C LEU A 80 -16.77 -23.95 14.42
N LEU A 81 -16.47 -24.17 15.71
CA LEU A 81 -17.07 -25.22 16.53
C LEU A 81 -18.13 -24.71 17.51
N ASP A 82 -18.00 -23.47 17.98
CA ASP A 82 -18.88 -22.90 19.02
C ASP A 82 -19.91 -21.88 18.48
N GLU A 83 -19.81 -21.50 17.19
CA GLU A 83 -20.71 -20.56 16.52
C GLU A 83 -21.24 -21.15 15.20
N ASP A 84 -22.42 -21.77 15.24
CA ASP A 84 -23.10 -22.38 14.07
C ASP A 84 -23.36 -21.38 12.92
N ASP A 85 -23.33 -20.08 13.20
CA ASP A 85 -23.55 -18.98 12.27
C ASP A 85 -22.26 -18.25 11.85
N TYR A 86 -21.07 -18.69 12.28
CA TYR A 86 -19.82 -17.99 11.96
C TYR A 86 -19.58 -17.86 10.45
N LEU A 87 -19.89 -18.91 9.69
CA LEU A 87 -19.80 -18.91 8.22
C LEU A 87 -20.96 -18.19 7.52
N THR A 88 -22.06 -17.91 8.23
CA THR A 88 -23.25 -17.22 7.68
C THR A 88 -23.36 -15.76 8.15
N ARG A 89 -22.54 -15.36 9.12
CA ARG A 89 -22.39 -13.96 9.53
C ARG A 89 -21.79 -13.14 8.41
N ASN A 90 -22.41 -12.00 8.15
CA ASN A 90 -21.87 -10.97 7.29
C ASN A 90 -20.59 -10.37 7.93
N LEU A 91 -19.44 -10.99 7.67
CA LEU A 91 -18.12 -10.52 8.09
C LEU A 91 -17.49 -9.55 7.08
N GLY A 92 -18.17 -9.24 5.97
CA GLY A 92 -17.65 -8.41 4.89
C GLY A 92 -16.39 -9.01 4.22
N GLY A 93 -16.57 -9.60 3.04
CA GLY A 93 -15.43 -9.99 2.18
C GLY A 93 -15.14 -11.48 2.14
N TRP A 94 -14.53 -11.93 1.04
CA TRP A 94 -13.78 -13.19 1.05
C TRP A 94 -12.82 -13.19 2.23
N ALA A 95 -12.88 -14.27 3.01
CA ALA A 95 -11.70 -14.79 3.69
C ALA A 95 -10.54 -14.86 2.67
N PRO A 96 -9.35 -14.35 3.03
CA PRO A 96 -8.32 -13.86 2.11
C PRO A 96 -7.94 -14.89 1.05
N VAL A 97 -8.38 -14.68 -0.19
CA VAL A 97 -8.11 -15.61 -1.31
C VAL A 97 -6.64 -15.61 -1.70
N TYR A 98 -5.83 -14.66 -1.21
CA TYR A 98 -4.48 -14.47 -1.72
C TYR A 98 -3.37 -14.48 -0.67
N PHE A 99 -3.67 -14.71 0.61
CA PHE A 99 -2.62 -14.88 1.62
C PHE A 99 -2.80 -16.13 2.45
N ASN A 100 -1.76 -16.96 2.34
CA ASN A 100 -1.51 -18.20 3.04
C ASN A 100 -2.47 -19.29 2.62
N ALA A 101 -1.99 -20.20 1.77
CA ALA A 101 -2.63 -21.50 1.61
C ALA A 101 -3.03 -22.01 3.00
N MET A 102 -4.34 -22.16 3.17
CA MET A 102 -4.94 -22.67 4.39
C MET A 102 -4.42 -24.08 4.62
N ALA A 103 -4.29 -24.47 5.88
CA ALA A 103 -3.78 -25.77 6.29
C ALA A 103 -4.43 -26.93 5.50
N LEU A 104 -3.83 -27.34 4.39
CA LEU A 104 -4.22 -28.56 3.70
C LEU A 104 -3.79 -29.71 4.61
N PRO A 105 -4.70 -30.59 5.06
CA PRO A 105 -4.27 -31.90 5.52
C PRO A 105 -3.48 -32.56 4.38
N ALA A 106 -2.67 -33.58 4.68
CA ALA A 106 -2.03 -34.39 3.64
C ALA A 106 -3.03 -35.01 2.63
N LYS A 107 -4.33 -34.89 2.90
CA LYS A 107 -5.49 -35.24 2.08
C LYS A 107 -6.53 -34.12 2.13
N THR A 108 -6.80 -33.48 0.99
CA THR A 108 -7.74 -32.35 0.85
C THR A 108 -9.18 -32.81 0.60
N ASP A 109 -9.34 -34.05 0.15
CA ASP A 109 -10.57 -34.72 -0.28
C ASP A 109 -11.55 -35.02 0.87
N THR A 110 -11.11 -34.93 2.12
CA THR A 110 -11.94 -35.17 3.31
C THR A 110 -12.31 -33.89 4.07
N ASP A 111 -11.78 -32.74 3.68
CA ASP A 111 -12.02 -31.47 4.37
C ASP A 111 -13.18 -30.69 3.71
N PRO A 112 -14.22 -30.30 4.47
CA PRO A 112 -15.44 -29.70 3.92
C PRO A 112 -15.23 -28.32 3.28
N VAL A 113 -14.14 -27.61 3.62
CA VAL A 113 -13.76 -26.31 3.05
C VAL A 113 -12.71 -26.50 1.96
N LEU A 114 -11.72 -27.38 2.19
CA LEU A 114 -10.54 -27.50 1.34
C LEU A 114 -10.69 -28.48 0.16
N ARG A 115 -11.69 -29.37 0.17
CA ARG A 115 -11.99 -30.26 -0.97
C ARG A 115 -12.39 -29.51 -2.25
N HIS A 116 -12.72 -28.22 -2.11
CA HIS A 116 -13.07 -27.31 -3.21
C HIS A 116 -12.00 -26.23 -3.46
N THR A 117 -10.95 -26.16 -2.63
CA THR A 117 -9.85 -25.20 -2.82
C THR A 117 -8.85 -25.70 -3.85
N VAL A 118 -8.29 -24.79 -4.65
CA VAL A 118 -7.29 -25.13 -5.66
C VAL A 118 -5.96 -24.46 -5.36
N VAL A 119 -4.86 -25.20 -5.53
CA VAL A 119 -3.50 -24.72 -5.24
C VAL A 119 -3.05 -23.78 -6.35
N LEU A 120 -2.65 -22.55 -6.01
CA LEU A 120 -2.21 -21.52 -6.98
C LEU A 120 -1.10 -22.00 -7.92
N ALA A 121 -0.14 -22.80 -7.44
CA ALA A 121 0.94 -23.35 -8.26
C ALA A 121 0.43 -24.32 -9.35
N GLU A 122 -0.74 -24.93 -9.18
CA GLU A 122 -1.37 -25.79 -10.20
C GLU A 122 -2.08 -24.96 -11.28
N HIS A 123 -2.31 -23.67 -11.02
CA HIS A 123 -2.86 -22.69 -11.95
C HIS A 123 -1.80 -21.71 -12.49
N ASP A 124 -0.52 -21.93 -12.20
CA ASP A 124 0.61 -21.15 -12.72
C ASP A 124 0.53 -20.86 -14.25
N PRO A 125 0.08 -21.81 -15.11
CA PRO A 125 -0.11 -21.56 -16.55
C PRO A 125 -1.33 -20.69 -16.91
N HIS A 126 -2.21 -20.42 -15.93
CA HIS A 126 -3.51 -19.75 -16.11
C HIS A 126 -3.58 -18.38 -15.43
N ILE A 127 -2.69 -18.10 -14.47
CA ILE A 127 -2.59 -16.77 -13.86
C ILE A 127 -2.05 -15.82 -14.93
N ARG A 128 -2.85 -14.80 -15.27
CA ARG A 128 -2.41 -13.74 -16.17
C ARG A 128 -1.51 -12.78 -15.38
N TYR A 129 -0.58 -12.14 -16.07
CA TYR A 129 0.39 -11.24 -15.45
C TYR A 129 0.44 -9.89 -16.15
N ARG A 130 0.63 -8.80 -15.39
CA ARG A 130 0.87 -7.45 -15.90
C ARG A 130 2.08 -6.83 -15.23
N GLY A 131 3.17 -6.77 -15.97
CA GLY A 131 4.33 -5.92 -15.67
C GLY A 131 4.23 -4.55 -16.32
N ALA A 132 5.22 -3.70 -16.09
CA ALA A 132 5.34 -2.46 -16.87
C ALA A 132 5.75 -2.74 -18.33
N ARG A 133 5.38 -1.82 -19.22
CA ARG A 133 5.94 -1.78 -20.58
C ARG A 133 7.42 -1.41 -20.47
N GLN A 134 8.22 -1.75 -21.49
CA GLN A 134 9.64 -1.39 -21.46
C GLN A 134 9.78 0.13 -21.47
N PRO A 135 10.34 0.74 -20.40
CA PRO A 135 10.46 2.18 -20.31
C PRO A 135 11.57 2.68 -21.23
N ASP A 136 11.45 3.93 -21.67
CA ASP A 136 12.57 4.65 -22.25
C ASP A 136 13.49 5.11 -21.11
N THR A 137 14.54 4.32 -20.85
CA THR A 137 15.51 4.60 -19.77
C THR A 137 16.18 5.96 -19.92
N HIS A 138 16.30 6.47 -21.15
CA HIS A 138 16.90 7.78 -21.38
C HIS A 138 15.96 8.88 -20.88
N SER A 139 14.66 8.71 -21.08
CA SER A 139 13.67 9.66 -20.57
C SER A 139 13.52 9.62 -19.04
N GLU A 140 13.59 8.43 -18.41
CA GLU A 140 13.44 8.31 -16.96
C GLU A 140 14.72 8.65 -16.17
N LEU A 141 15.90 8.26 -16.68
CA LEU A 141 17.17 8.37 -15.94
C LEU A 141 18.24 9.23 -16.62
N GLY A 142 18.03 9.67 -17.87
CA GLY A 142 19.08 10.31 -18.67
C GLY A 142 20.18 9.34 -19.14
N LEU A 143 19.98 8.02 -19.00
CA LEU A 143 20.97 6.99 -19.30
C LEU A 143 20.53 6.07 -20.43
N SER A 144 21.49 5.55 -21.19
CA SER A 144 21.24 4.41 -22.09
C SER A 144 20.93 3.13 -21.30
N ALA A 145 20.33 2.13 -21.95
CA ALA A 145 20.05 0.83 -21.33
C ALA A 145 21.32 0.17 -20.77
N ARG A 146 22.44 0.23 -21.51
CA ARG A 146 23.73 -0.31 -21.03
C ARG A 146 24.26 0.42 -19.81
N GLN A 147 24.26 1.76 -19.81
CA GLN A 147 24.68 2.53 -18.63
C GLN A 147 23.80 2.26 -17.41
N THR A 148 22.49 2.09 -17.63
CA THR A 148 21.54 1.72 -16.58
C THR A 148 21.84 0.33 -16.02
N ALA A 149 22.09 -0.65 -16.89
CA ALA A 149 22.48 -2.00 -16.50
C ALA A 149 23.78 -2.01 -15.68
N ASP A 150 24.82 -1.32 -16.15
CA ASP A 150 26.11 -1.21 -15.46
C ASP A 150 25.96 -0.56 -14.08
N ALA A 151 25.15 0.50 -13.97
CA ALA A 151 24.84 1.16 -12.71
C ALA A 151 24.15 0.22 -11.70
N ILE A 152 23.15 -0.54 -12.14
CA ILE A 152 22.46 -1.54 -11.30
C ILE A 152 23.46 -2.59 -10.80
N LEU A 153 24.31 -3.12 -11.68
CA LEU A 153 25.30 -4.14 -11.33
C LEU A 153 26.32 -3.64 -10.31
N ASP A 154 26.78 -2.40 -10.45
CA ASP A 154 27.71 -1.77 -9.52
C ASP A 154 27.07 -1.52 -8.15
N LEU A 155 25.84 -0.98 -8.12
CA LEU A 155 25.09 -0.76 -6.88
C LEU A 155 24.83 -2.09 -6.13
N HIS A 156 24.48 -3.16 -6.85
CA HIS A 156 24.31 -4.49 -6.23
C HIS A 156 25.63 -5.09 -5.74
N ARG A 157 26.78 -4.72 -6.33
CA ARG A 157 28.10 -5.11 -5.81
C ARG A 157 28.38 -4.41 -4.49
N GLU A 158 28.02 -3.14 -4.33
CA GLU A 158 28.11 -2.45 -3.04
C GLU A 158 27.13 -3.03 -2.01
N ALA A 159 25.91 -3.39 -2.44
CA ALA A 159 24.89 -4.00 -1.60
C ALA A 159 25.31 -5.36 -1.00
N GLY A 160 26.32 -6.03 -1.60
CA GLY A 160 26.90 -7.29 -1.10
C GLY A 160 28.01 -7.13 -0.06
N LYS A 161 28.35 -5.90 0.36
CA LYS A 161 29.44 -5.61 1.30
C LYS A 161 28.91 -5.33 2.71
N ALA A 162 29.82 -5.30 3.69
CA ALA A 162 29.49 -4.80 5.04
C ALA A 162 29.08 -3.32 4.98
N ASN A 163 28.13 -2.93 5.84
CA ASN A 163 27.51 -1.60 5.86
C ASN A 163 26.89 -1.24 4.49
N ALA A 164 26.17 -2.20 3.91
CA ALA A 164 25.60 -2.12 2.56
C ALA A 164 24.67 -0.91 2.38
N ILE A 165 23.83 -0.60 3.39
CA ILE A 165 22.85 0.48 3.30
C ILE A 165 23.57 1.82 3.16
N GLU A 166 24.53 2.10 4.04
CA GLU A 166 25.30 3.33 4.03
C GLU A 166 26.12 3.45 2.74
N ARG A 167 26.77 2.35 2.31
CA ARG A 167 27.55 2.33 1.07
C ARG A 167 26.71 2.65 -0.17
N VAL A 168 25.55 2.02 -0.30
CA VAL A 168 24.65 2.24 -1.44
C VAL A 168 24.11 3.66 -1.40
N TYR A 169 23.70 4.16 -0.23
CA TYR A 169 23.23 5.54 -0.12
C TYR A 169 24.33 6.57 -0.45
N ASP A 170 25.58 6.31 -0.07
CA ASP A 170 26.71 7.18 -0.40
C ASP A 170 26.98 7.24 -1.92
N GLN A 171 26.39 6.35 -2.72
CA GLN A 171 26.47 6.38 -4.19
C GLN A 171 25.48 7.35 -4.85
N ARG A 172 24.62 8.05 -4.09
CA ARG A 172 23.59 8.96 -4.64
C ARG A 172 24.12 10.11 -5.51
N ASP A 173 25.36 10.54 -5.28
CA ASP A 173 26.01 11.57 -6.11
C ASP A 173 26.65 11.00 -7.39
N SER A 174 26.79 9.66 -7.47
CA SER A 174 27.48 8.95 -8.55
C SER A 174 26.53 8.26 -9.53
N TYR A 175 25.30 7.97 -9.10
CA TYR A 175 24.29 7.27 -9.90
C TYR A 175 22.92 7.96 -9.79
N PRO A 176 22.01 7.76 -10.76
CA PRO A 176 20.64 8.27 -10.65
C PRO A 176 19.97 7.80 -9.36
N SER A 177 19.38 8.73 -8.61
CA SER A 177 18.82 8.46 -7.28
C SER A 177 17.77 7.34 -7.30
N LEU A 178 16.98 7.21 -8.36
CA LEU A 178 15.98 6.14 -8.52
C LEU A 178 16.59 4.74 -8.44
N LEU A 179 17.78 4.53 -9.01
CA LEU A 179 18.48 3.25 -8.94
C LEU A 179 19.02 3.00 -7.53
N VAL A 180 19.56 4.04 -6.89
CA VAL A 180 20.04 3.98 -5.51
C VAL A 180 18.88 3.62 -4.56
N TYR A 181 17.74 4.29 -4.72
CA TYR A 181 16.54 4.08 -3.92
C TYR A 181 15.94 2.68 -4.07
N ASP A 182 15.91 2.12 -5.29
CA ASP A 182 15.45 0.75 -5.52
C ASP A 182 16.32 -0.28 -4.78
N VAL A 183 17.64 -0.12 -4.84
CA VAL A 183 18.58 -1.02 -4.15
C VAL A 183 18.51 -0.84 -2.63
N LEU A 184 18.37 0.40 -2.14
CA LEU A 184 18.16 0.69 -0.72
C LEU A 184 16.90 0.02 -0.18
N LEU A 185 15.76 0.15 -0.87
CA LEU A 185 14.52 -0.53 -0.49
C LEU A 185 14.72 -2.05 -0.37
N GLY A 186 15.42 -2.66 -1.34
CA GLY A 186 15.77 -4.07 -1.27
C GLY A 186 16.61 -4.44 -0.04
N LEU A 187 17.54 -3.58 0.38
CA LEU A 187 18.34 -3.76 1.58
C LEU A 187 17.51 -3.63 2.87
N PHE A 188 16.64 -2.62 2.96
CA PHE A 188 15.75 -2.44 4.12
C PHE A 188 14.76 -3.60 4.28
N VAL A 189 14.22 -4.14 3.18
CA VAL A 189 13.40 -5.37 3.23
C VAL A 189 14.19 -6.54 3.79
N ARG A 190 15.46 -6.72 3.38
CA ARG A 190 16.33 -7.77 3.92
C ARG A 190 16.59 -7.57 5.41
N LEU A 191 16.87 -6.34 5.84
CA LEU A 191 17.10 -6.00 7.24
C LEU A 191 15.86 -6.27 8.11
N GLU A 192 14.67 -5.84 7.67
CA GLU A 192 13.42 -6.08 8.40
C GLU A 192 13.04 -7.58 8.42
N ARG A 193 13.31 -8.31 7.34
CA ARG A 193 13.12 -9.78 7.33
C ARG A 193 14.07 -10.47 8.30
N ASP A 194 15.33 -10.08 8.36
CA ASP A 194 16.31 -10.62 9.32
C ASP A 194 15.87 -10.34 10.76
N ARG A 195 15.46 -9.09 11.04
CA ARG A 195 14.91 -8.71 12.35
C ARG A 195 13.73 -9.59 12.77
N ARG A 196 12.74 -9.78 11.89
CA ARG A 196 11.59 -10.65 12.15
C ARG A 196 11.99 -12.12 12.34
N ALA A 197 12.93 -12.62 11.54
CA ALA A 197 13.44 -13.98 11.67
C ALA A 197 14.16 -14.20 13.01
N LYS A 198 14.93 -13.22 13.47
CA LYS A 198 15.59 -13.24 14.79
C LYS A 198 14.58 -13.26 15.92
N ILE A 199 13.56 -12.40 15.88
CA ILE A 199 12.46 -12.41 16.86
C ILE A 199 11.78 -13.80 16.88
N ALA A 200 11.45 -14.34 15.71
CA ALA A 200 10.81 -15.65 15.59
C ALA A 200 11.69 -16.79 16.13
N ALA A 201 13.02 -16.68 15.99
CA ALA A 201 13.99 -17.63 16.54
C ALA A 201 14.28 -17.42 18.04
N GLY A 202 13.71 -16.40 18.68
CA GLY A 202 14.01 -16.03 20.08
C GLY A 202 15.36 -15.33 20.27
N ASP A 203 16.03 -14.90 19.19
CA ASP A 203 17.26 -14.09 19.20
C ASP A 203 16.92 -12.61 19.46
N ASN A 204 16.48 -12.33 20.70
CA ASN A 204 16.09 -10.96 21.10
C ASN A 204 17.28 -9.99 21.08
N GLU A 205 18.51 -10.46 21.34
CA GLU A 205 19.71 -9.62 21.31
C GLU A 205 20.02 -9.18 19.88
N GLY A 206 20.01 -10.10 18.91
CA GLY A 206 20.22 -9.76 17.51
C GLY A 206 19.12 -8.85 16.95
N ALA A 207 17.86 -9.06 17.34
CA ALA A 207 16.76 -8.17 16.96
C ALA A 207 16.94 -6.75 17.54
N ALA A 208 17.31 -6.64 18.82
CA ALA A 208 17.56 -5.36 19.48
C ALA A 208 18.75 -4.60 18.88
N GLN A 209 19.78 -5.30 18.37
CA GLN A 209 20.89 -4.66 17.64
C GLN A 209 20.40 -4.00 16.35
N ILE A 210 19.46 -4.60 15.63
CA ILE A 210 18.86 -4.01 14.44
C ILE A 210 17.96 -2.83 14.80
N ASP A 211 17.13 -2.95 15.85
CA ASP A 211 16.31 -1.85 16.35
C ASP A 211 17.18 -0.65 16.77
N ALA A 212 18.30 -0.91 17.45
CA ALA A 212 19.27 0.13 17.81
C ALA A 212 19.90 0.78 16.57
N TRP A 213 20.28 -0.01 15.56
CA TRP A 213 20.79 0.54 14.30
C TRP A 213 19.75 1.43 13.60
N TYR A 214 18.46 1.06 13.59
CA TYR A 214 17.40 1.92 13.07
C TYR A 214 17.29 3.23 13.85
N ALA A 215 17.31 3.17 15.19
CA ALA A 215 17.24 4.35 16.04
C ALA A 215 18.43 5.30 15.84
N ASP A 216 19.65 4.74 15.68
CA ASP A 216 20.88 5.50 15.42
C ASP A 216 20.88 6.20 14.05
N HIS A 217 19.98 5.82 13.15
CA HIS A 217 19.88 6.37 11.79
C HIS A 217 18.51 6.98 11.46
N ASP A 218 17.61 7.18 12.44
CA ASP A 218 16.24 7.64 12.21
C ASP A 218 16.15 9.03 11.55
N ASP A 219 17.16 9.88 11.76
CA ASP A 219 17.27 11.19 11.12
C ASP A 219 17.59 11.10 9.62
N ARG A 220 18.16 9.99 9.17
CA ARG A 220 18.59 9.74 7.78
C ARG A 220 17.67 8.77 7.05
N PHE A 221 17.20 7.73 7.73
CA PHE A 221 16.43 6.64 7.16
C PHE A 221 15.25 6.28 8.05
N ARG A 222 14.04 6.31 7.50
CA ARG A 222 12.89 5.66 8.14
C ARG A 222 12.22 4.73 7.16
N PHE A 223 12.19 3.45 7.49
CA PHE A 223 11.58 2.43 6.65
C PHE A 223 10.27 1.95 7.27
N ILE A 224 9.22 1.94 6.45
CA ILE A 224 7.91 1.45 6.82
C ILE A 224 7.54 0.33 5.85
N LEU A 225 7.29 -0.85 6.41
CA LEU A 225 6.68 -1.96 5.68
C LEU A 225 5.19 -1.96 5.97
N LYS A 226 4.40 -1.37 5.06
CA LYS A 226 2.96 -1.17 5.22
C LYS A 226 2.23 -2.42 4.71
N GLY A 227 1.75 -3.25 5.65
CA GLY A 227 0.81 -4.31 5.35
C GLY A 227 -0.59 -3.72 5.30
N GLU A 228 -1.20 -3.68 4.12
CA GLU A 228 -2.55 -3.16 3.93
C GLU A 228 -3.49 -4.32 3.68
N TYR A 229 -4.55 -4.41 4.49
CA TYR A 229 -5.64 -5.35 4.27
C TYR A 229 -6.84 -4.56 3.71
N ILE A 230 -7.09 -4.69 2.41
CA ILE A 230 -8.18 -4.00 1.72
C ILE A 230 -9.14 -5.07 1.21
N MET A 231 -10.30 -5.22 1.87
CA MET A 231 -11.38 -6.11 1.41
C MET A 231 -10.92 -7.55 1.07
N GLY A 232 -10.06 -8.15 1.90
CA GLY A 232 -9.53 -9.51 1.64
C GLY A 232 -8.27 -9.56 0.78
N ARG A 233 -7.78 -8.42 0.28
CA ARG A 233 -6.48 -8.28 -0.37
C ARG A 233 -5.46 -7.88 0.67
N HIS A 234 -4.43 -8.67 0.87
CA HIS A 234 -3.27 -8.20 1.61
C HIS A 234 -2.24 -7.70 0.59
N ARG A 235 -1.73 -6.49 0.78
CA ARG A 235 -0.64 -5.97 -0.04
C ARG A 235 0.43 -5.44 0.89
N CYS A 236 1.67 -5.60 0.49
CA CYS A 236 2.81 -5.16 1.28
C CYS A 236 3.53 -4.07 0.51
N SER A 237 3.12 -2.82 0.74
CA SER A 237 3.78 -1.65 0.19
C SER A 237 4.96 -1.26 1.08
N MET A 238 5.96 -0.65 0.46
CA MET A 238 7.18 -0.21 1.12
C MET A 238 7.27 1.29 1.03
N ILE A 239 7.65 1.93 2.13
CA ILE A 239 7.89 3.37 2.18
C ILE A 239 9.26 3.59 2.82
N LEU A 240 10.14 4.31 2.14
CA LEU A 240 11.41 4.78 2.67
C LEU A 240 11.37 6.31 2.71
N LEU A 241 11.41 6.86 3.91
CA LEU A 241 11.54 8.29 4.15
C LEU A 241 13.05 8.59 4.25
N LEU A 242 13.50 9.61 3.50
CA LEU A 242 14.85 10.14 3.55
C LEU A 242 14.80 11.61 3.99
N PRO A 243 14.68 11.91 5.29
CA PRO A 243 14.45 13.28 5.77
C PRO A 243 15.55 14.27 5.38
N GLN A 244 16.81 13.81 5.30
CA GLN A 244 17.95 14.62 4.88
C GLN A 244 17.92 14.96 3.38
N GLU A 245 17.40 14.06 2.55
CA GLU A 245 17.19 14.27 1.10
C GLU A 245 15.89 15.03 0.80
N LYS A 246 15.02 15.20 1.81
CA LYS A 246 13.66 15.73 1.67
C LYS A 246 12.82 14.95 0.65
N VAL A 247 12.94 13.62 0.61
CA VAL A 247 12.13 12.75 -0.25
C VAL A 247 11.48 11.58 0.50
N VAL A 248 10.33 11.15 -0.02
CA VAL A 248 9.63 9.92 0.35
C VAL A 248 9.61 9.01 -0.87
N ILE A 249 10.01 7.76 -0.70
CA ILE A 249 10.02 6.76 -1.76
C ILE A 249 8.98 5.70 -1.40
N LYS A 250 7.97 5.53 -2.24
CA LYS A 250 6.93 4.53 -2.10
C LYS A 250 7.04 3.50 -3.21
N GLN A 251 6.95 2.22 -2.85
CA GLN A 251 6.80 1.13 -3.80
C GLN A 251 5.52 0.36 -3.47
N PRO A 252 4.55 0.28 -4.40
CA PRO A 252 3.37 -0.56 -4.18
C PRO A 252 3.79 -2.02 -4.12
N GLY A 253 3.08 -2.80 -3.30
CA GLY A 253 3.26 -4.26 -3.30
C GLY A 253 2.67 -4.87 -4.57
N PRO A 254 3.19 -6.00 -5.07
CA PRO A 254 2.50 -6.80 -6.08
C PRO A 254 1.12 -7.24 -5.57
N GLU A 255 0.09 -7.11 -6.41
CA GLU A 255 -1.30 -7.39 -6.03
C GLU A 255 -2.11 -7.96 -7.21
N PRO A 256 -3.11 -8.81 -6.95
CA PRO A 256 -3.99 -9.28 -8.00
C PRO A 256 -5.09 -8.24 -8.33
N GLU A 257 -5.19 -7.87 -9.61
CA GLU A 257 -6.21 -7.00 -10.22
C GLU A 257 -7.48 -7.82 -10.49
N HIS A 258 -8.29 -7.98 -9.44
CA HIS A 258 -9.69 -8.38 -9.56
C HIS A 258 -10.49 -7.80 -8.39
N GLU A 259 -11.72 -7.39 -8.68
CA GLU A 259 -12.70 -7.05 -7.66
C GLU A 259 -13.42 -8.32 -7.20
N ALA A 260 -13.93 -8.27 -5.98
CA ALA A 260 -14.80 -9.30 -5.46
C ALA A 260 -16.13 -8.65 -5.14
N GLU A 261 -17.16 -9.01 -5.89
CA GLU A 261 -18.52 -8.63 -5.51
C GLU A 261 -19.00 -9.56 -4.41
N LEU A 262 -19.58 -8.97 -3.37
CA LEU A 262 -20.38 -9.71 -2.40
C LEU A 262 -21.74 -10.00 -3.05
N GLY A 263 -21.83 -11.12 -3.77
CA GLY A 263 -23.09 -11.63 -4.27
C GLY A 263 -23.80 -12.44 -3.18
N ALA A 264 -25.10 -12.27 -3.03
CA ALA A 264 -25.93 -13.23 -2.32
C ALA A 264 -26.13 -14.45 -3.25
N ALA A 265 -25.33 -15.48 -3.07
CA ALA A 265 -25.65 -16.81 -3.60
C ALA A 265 -26.61 -17.50 -2.62
N THR A 266 -27.24 -18.60 -3.03
CA THR A 266 -27.92 -19.48 -2.08
C THR A 266 -27.34 -20.87 -2.17
N ASP A 267 -27.15 -21.53 -1.03
CA ASP A 267 -26.72 -22.92 -0.99
C ASP A 267 -27.76 -23.87 -1.62
N GLU A 268 -27.45 -25.17 -1.67
CA GLU A 268 -28.37 -26.21 -2.16
C GLU A 268 -29.69 -26.29 -1.35
N ALA A 269 -29.72 -25.71 -0.14
CA ALA A 269 -30.90 -25.61 0.73
C ALA A 269 -31.63 -24.25 0.62
N GLY A 270 -31.19 -23.35 -0.27
CA GLY A 270 -31.79 -22.04 -0.49
C GLY A 270 -31.44 -20.98 0.56
N ARG A 271 -30.42 -21.19 1.38
CA ARG A 271 -29.94 -20.23 2.38
C ARG A 271 -28.98 -19.25 1.75
N GLU A 272 -29.13 -17.96 2.03
CA GLU A 272 -28.21 -16.93 1.55
C GLU A 272 -26.79 -17.21 2.04
N GLU A 273 -25.90 -17.42 1.09
CA GLU A 273 -24.46 -17.50 1.28
C GLU A 273 -23.86 -16.27 0.62
N ASN A 274 -23.18 -15.43 1.40
CA ASN A 274 -22.31 -14.41 0.84
C ASN A 274 -21.05 -15.11 0.35
N TRP A 275 -21.17 -15.83 -0.77
CA TRP A 275 -20.01 -16.28 -1.52
C TRP A 275 -19.56 -15.12 -2.36
N PRO A 276 -18.44 -14.53 -1.99
CA PRO A 276 -17.90 -13.48 -2.81
C PRO A 276 -17.47 -14.07 -4.17
N ARG A 277 -17.61 -13.28 -5.24
CA ARG A 277 -17.41 -13.73 -6.62
C ARG A 277 -16.31 -12.91 -7.24
N LEU A 278 -15.31 -13.59 -7.80
CA LEU A 278 -14.27 -12.90 -8.57
C LEU A 278 -14.92 -12.23 -9.79
N THR A 279 -14.70 -10.94 -9.95
CA THR A 279 -15.01 -10.21 -11.17
C THR A 279 -13.70 -9.95 -11.92
N GLY A 280 -13.69 -10.25 -13.22
CA GLY A 280 -12.50 -10.13 -14.06
C GLY A 280 -11.60 -11.38 -14.09
N ASP A 281 -10.36 -11.19 -14.52
CA ASP A 281 -9.47 -12.27 -14.98
C ASP A 281 -8.43 -12.74 -13.92
N GLY A 282 -8.41 -12.16 -12.72
CA GLY A 282 -7.46 -12.55 -11.65
C GLY A 282 -5.99 -12.24 -11.96
N LEU A 283 -5.73 -11.13 -12.67
CA LEU A 283 -4.40 -10.73 -13.16
C LEU A 283 -3.46 -10.34 -12.01
N LEU A 284 -2.27 -10.93 -11.86
CA LEU A 284 -1.29 -10.45 -10.88
C LEU A 284 -0.47 -9.28 -11.47
N VAL A 285 -0.51 -8.13 -10.81
CA VAL A 285 0.16 -6.89 -11.20
C VAL A 285 1.42 -6.70 -10.36
N THR A 286 2.56 -6.46 -11.03
CA THR A 286 3.82 -6.17 -10.34
C THR A 286 3.88 -4.73 -9.82
N PRO A 287 4.85 -4.37 -8.94
CA PRO A 287 5.05 -2.98 -8.54
C PRO A 287 5.24 -2.04 -9.73
N ARG A 288 6.03 -2.43 -10.74
CA ARG A 288 6.25 -1.60 -11.94
C ARG A 288 4.99 -1.51 -12.78
N GLY A 289 4.27 -2.62 -12.96
CA GLY A 289 2.97 -2.64 -13.64
C GLY A 289 1.94 -1.74 -12.96
N ARG A 290 1.94 -1.68 -11.63
CA ARG A 290 1.07 -0.79 -10.86
C ARG A 290 1.43 0.67 -11.06
N VAL A 291 2.71 1.02 -11.01
CA VAL A 291 3.16 2.40 -11.30
C VAL A 291 2.85 2.79 -12.75
N GLN A 292 2.99 1.87 -13.71
CA GLN A 292 2.59 2.10 -15.10
C GLN A 292 1.08 2.42 -15.21
N GLN A 293 0.21 1.67 -14.53
CA GLN A 293 -1.23 1.97 -14.48
C GLN A 293 -1.48 3.36 -13.90
N THR A 294 -0.82 3.71 -12.79
CA THR A 294 -0.96 5.04 -12.17
C THR A 294 -0.59 6.17 -13.13
N VAL A 295 0.49 5.99 -13.92
CA VAL A 295 0.90 6.95 -14.95
C VAL A 295 -0.10 6.99 -16.11
N ASP A 296 -0.56 5.83 -16.58
CA ASP A 296 -1.48 5.72 -17.72
C ASP A 296 -2.87 6.28 -17.41
N GLU A 297 -3.38 6.06 -16.19
CA GLU A 297 -4.65 6.60 -15.72
C GLU A 297 -4.58 8.11 -15.50
N ALA A 298 -3.38 8.65 -15.26
CA ALA A 298 -3.08 10.05 -15.02
C ALA A 298 -3.81 10.72 -13.84
N VAL A 299 -4.62 9.99 -13.06
CA VAL A 299 -5.37 10.52 -11.90
C VAL A 299 -4.43 11.05 -10.84
N VAL A 300 -3.55 10.19 -10.32
CA VAL A 300 -2.63 10.53 -9.23
C VAL A 300 -1.60 11.60 -9.66
N PRO A 301 -0.92 11.49 -10.82
CA PRO A 301 -0.04 12.56 -11.29
C PRO A 301 -0.74 13.91 -11.47
N THR A 302 -2.00 13.90 -11.92
CA THR A 302 -2.81 15.11 -12.04
C THR A 302 -3.07 15.74 -10.68
N LEU A 303 -3.50 14.95 -9.70
CA LEU A 303 -3.78 15.45 -8.35
C LEU A 303 -2.52 16.06 -7.72
N TYR A 304 -1.37 15.40 -7.85
CA TYR A 304 -0.10 15.95 -7.38
C TYR A 304 0.23 17.30 -8.03
N ARG A 305 0.04 17.44 -9.35
CA ARG A 305 0.22 18.72 -10.07
C ARG A 305 -0.76 19.78 -9.57
N VAL A 306 -2.04 19.45 -9.50
CA VAL A 306 -3.10 20.37 -9.08
C VAL A 306 -2.84 20.87 -7.66
N PHE A 307 -2.35 20.02 -6.75
CA PHE A 307 -2.03 20.40 -5.37
C PHE A 307 -0.59 20.85 -5.16
N GLU A 308 0.16 21.07 -6.24
CA GLU A 308 1.54 21.60 -6.19
C GLU A 308 2.45 20.79 -5.25
N HIS A 309 2.25 19.48 -5.22
CA HIS A 309 3.10 18.56 -4.48
C HIS A 309 3.92 17.76 -5.47
N GLU A 310 5.24 17.95 -5.42
CA GLU A 310 6.17 17.32 -6.35
C GLU A 310 6.16 15.81 -6.16
N ALA A 311 5.81 15.09 -7.23
CA ALA A 311 5.85 13.65 -7.29
C ALA A 311 6.40 13.19 -8.64
N PHE A 312 7.21 12.14 -8.62
CA PHE A 312 7.78 11.48 -9.78
C PHE A 312 7.47 9.99 -9.75
N PHE A 313 7.16 9.41 -10.90
CA PHE A 313 6.81 7.99 -11.03
C PHE A 313 7.77 7.31 -12.00
N SER A 314 8.50 6.29 -11.55
CA SER A 314 9.38 5.49 -12.39
C SER A 314 8.76 4.14 -12.67
N THR A 315 8.45 3.87 -13.94
CA THR A 315 8.01 2.54 -14.37
C THR A 315 9.18 1.58 -14.47
N LEU A 316 10.42 2.08 -14.63
CA LEU A 316 11.63 1.27 -14.57
C LEU A 316 11.89 0.66 -13.20
N THR A 317 11.72 1.41 -12.11
CA THR A 317 11.98 0.89 -10.75
C THR A 317 10.71 0.51 -9.99
N GLY A 318 9.55 0.94 -10.48
CA GLY A 318 8.26 0.74 -9.79
C GLY A 318 8.19 1.58 -8.52
N LEU A 319 8.71 2.81 -8.57
CA LEU A 319 8.76 3.74 -7.45
C LEU A 319 7.90 4.97 -7.74
N ALA A 320 7.21 5.45 -6.72
CA ALA A 320 6.75 6.83 -6.62
C ALA A 320 7.68 7.57 -5.65
N VAL A 321 8.22 8.70 -6.07
CA VAL A 321 9.09 9.57 -5.27
C VAL A 321 8.37 10.89 -5.07
N GLU A 322 8.20 11.29 -3.82
CA GLU A 322 7.41 12.45 -3.40
C GLU A 322 8.25 13.37 -2.51
N ALA A 323 7.88 14.65 -2.44
CA ALA A 323 8.53 15.59 -1.52
C ALA A 323 8.22 15.21 -0.05
N TYR A 324 9.26 15.11 0.79
CA TYR A 324 9.09 14.90 2.21
C TYR A 324 8.67 16.19 2.92
N VAL A 325 7.59 16.11 3.70
CA VAL A 325 7.11 17.20 4.56
C VAL A 325 7.47 16.87 6.00
N ASP A 326 8.23 17.76 6.64
CA ASP A 326 8.93 17.53 7.93
C ASP A 326 8.10 17.94 9.17
N GLY A 327 6.78 18.13 9.02
CA GLY A 327 5.92 18.53 10.12
C GLY A 327 5.03 17.39 10.61
N PRO A 328 4.26 17.63 11.68
CA PRO A 328 3.31 16.65 12.19
C PRO A 328 2.20 16.41 11.16
N THR A 329 1.70 15.18 11.13
CA THR A 329 0.40 14.91 10.51
C THR A 329 -0.71 15.69 11.22
N LEU A 330 -1.83 15.93 10.56
CA LEU A 330 -3.02 16.51 11.18
C LEU A 330 -3.50 15.64 12.35
N GLN A 331 -3.32 14.33 12.25
CA GLN A 331 -3.60 13.40 13.35
C GLN A 331 -2.77 13.75 14.59
N GLU A 332 -1.46 13.84 14.45
CA GLU A 332 -0.54 14.16 15.56
C GLU A 332 -0.78 15.57 16.10
N ALA A 333 -0.96 16.55 15.21
CA ALA A 333 -1.20 17.94 15.59
C ALA A 333 -2.50 18.09 16.39
N ALA A 334 -3.61 17.48 15.94
CA ALA A 334 -4.90 17.57 16.61
C ALA A 334 -4.95 16.78 17.93
N LEU A 335 -4.21 15.66 18.04
CA LEU A 335 -4.07 14.92 19.30
C LEU A 335 -3.29 15.72 20.35
N ALA A 336 -2.32 16.53 19.92
CA ALA A 336 -1.58 17.42 20.80
C ALA A 336 -2.39 18.68 21.17
N ASP A 337 -3.08 19.27 20.19
CA ASP A 337 -3.93 20.45 20.32
C ASP A 337 -5.21 20.32 19.48
N PRO A 338 -6.35 19.97 20.10
CA PRO A 338 -7.63 19.85 19.41
C PRO A 338 -8.11 21.13 18.72
N ASP A 339 -7.60 22.30 19.10
CA ASP A 339 -8.02 23.59 18.53
C ASP A 339 -7.47 23.85 17.12
N VAL A 340 -6.47 23.06 16.69
CA VAL A 340 -5.98 23.03 15.30
C VAL A 340 -7.10 22.70 14.30
N LEU A 341 -8.09 21.88 14.70
CA LEU A 341 -9.26 21.56 13.88
C LEU A 341 -10.24 22.74 13.84
N THR A 342 -9.92 23.73 13.01
CA THR A 342 -10.74 24.92 12.77
C THR A 342 -11.72 24.71 11.61
N PRO A 343 -12.79 25.54 11.51
CA PRO A 343 -13.64 25.56 10.34
C PRO A 343 -12.87 25.78 9.02
N ASP A 344 -11.87 26.67 9.01
CA ASP A 344 -11.09 26.97 7.81
C ASP A 344 -10.22 25.78 7.37
N LEU A 345 -9.62 25.05 8.32
CA LEU A 345 -8.87 23.84 8.02
C LEU A 345 -9.79 22.74 7.49
N TYR A 346 -10.99 22.58 8.05
CA TYR A 346 -11.96 21.62 7.53
C TYR A 346 -12.43 21.99 6.11
N ASP A 347 -12.67 23.28 5.84
CA ASP A 347 -12.99 23.75 4.48
C ASP A 347 -11.87 23.47 3.49
N TYR A 348 -10.61 23.55 3.94
CA TYR A 348 -9.46 23.19 3.12
C TYR A 348 -9.44 21.70 2.78
N ILE A 349 -9.82 20.81 3.71
CA ILE A 349 -9.96 19.37 3.43
C ILE A 349 -11.11 19.12 2.45
N VAL A 350 -12.26 19.76 2.65
CA VAL A 350 -13.42 19.62 1.75
C VAL A 350 -13.11 20.20 0.36
N LEU A 351 -12.31 21.27 0.27
CA LEU A 351 -11.80 21.78 -1.01
C LEU A 351 -11.09 20.69 -1.80
N HIS A 352 -10.29 19.81 -1.16
CA HIS A 352 -9.61 18.72 -1.86
C HIS A 352 -10.61 17.74 -2.47
N GLN A 353 -11.65 17.37 -1.71
CA GLN A 353 -12.70 16.50 -2.22
C GLN A 353 -13.45 17.14 -3.39
N GLN A 354 -13.77 18.43 -3.28
CA GLN A 354 -14.47 19.16 -4.34
C GLN A 354 -13.61 19.29 -5.61
N VAL A 355 -12.30 19.47 -5.48
CA VAL A 355 -11.39 19.45 -6.63
C VAL A 355 -11.41 18.08 -7.30
N CYS A 356 -11.32 16.98 -6.55
CA CYS A 356 -11.47 15.62 -7.12
C CYS A 356 -12.80 15.50 -7.89
N GLU A 357 -13.91 15.95 -7.32
CA GLU A 357 -15.23 15.89 -7.96
C GLU A 357 -15.28 16.72 -9.25
N VAL A 358 -14.71 17.92 -9.28
CA VAL A 358 -14.63 18.76 -10.49
C VAL A 358 -13.82 18.06 -11.59
N LEU A 359 -12.73 17.39 -11.22
CA LEU A 359 -11.86 16.66 -12.14
C LEU A 359 -12.46 15.32 -12.61
N GLY A 360 -13.58 14.90 -12.03
CA GLY A 360 -14.20 13.61 -12.33
C GLY A 360 -13.49 12.43 -11.66
N PHE A 361 -12.86 12.66 -10.51
CA PHE A 361 -12.15 11.66 -9.71
C PHE A 361 -12.83 11.42 -8.36
N GLU A 362 -12.64 10.24 -7.80
CA GLU A 362 -12.91 9.95 -6.39
C GLU A 362 -11.58 9.71 -5.67
N ASN A 363 -11.49 10.14 -4.41
CA ASN A 363 -10.50 9.61 -3.47
C ASN A 363 -11.26 8.93 -2.32
N GLY A 364 -11.06 7.63 -2.15
CA GLY A 364 -11.73 6.85 -1.10
C GLY A 364 -11.03 6.89 0.27
N ASP A 365 -9.79 7.40 0.33
CA ASP A 365 -8.94 7.35 1.53
C ASP A 365 -8.80 8.72 2.21
N TRP A 366 -9.88 9.19 2.83
CA TRP A 366 -9.86 10.41 3.66
C TRP A 366 -9.38 10.07 5.07
N HIS A 367 -8.11 10.33 5.34
CA HIS A 367 -7.46 10.02 6.62
C HIS A 367 -6.66 11.21 7.15
N SER A 368 -6.73 11.50 8.46
CA SER A 368 -6.03 12.65 9.06
C SER A 368 -4.49 12.53 8.94
N ALA A 369 -3.95 11.32 8.96
CA ALA A 369 -2.53 11.08 8.67
C ALA A 369 -2.08 11.46 7.25
N ASN A 370 -3.00 11.61 6.29
CA ASN A 370 -2.66 11.96 4.91
C ASN A 370 -2.42 13.48 4.76
N PHE A 371 -2.73 14.29 5.77
CA PHE A 371 -2.45 15.72 5.77
C PHE A 371 -1.26 16.01 6.68
N VAL A 372 -0.20 16.63 6.16
CA VAL A 372 1.00 16.97 6.93
C VAL A 372 1.17 18.48 6.96
N GLU A 373 1.35 19.04 8.15
CA GLU A 373 1.65 20.46 8.31
C GLU A 373 3.05 20.75 7.78
N ARG A 374 3.20 21.80 6.99
CA ARG A 374 4.49 22.26 6.50
C ARG A 374 5.08 23.26 7.49
N PRO A 375 6.25 22.97 8.12
CA PRO A 375 6.80 23.85 9.15
C PRO A 375 7.15 25.26 8.68
N SER A 376 7.38 25.47 7.38
CA SER A 376 7.79 26.77 6.83
C SER A 376 6.67 27.81 6.84
N ASP A 377 5.40 27.38 6.73
CA ASP A 377 4.26 28.28 6.55
C ASP A 377 2.99 27.86 7.33
N GLY A 378 3.01 26.71 8.01
CA GLY A 378 1.88 26.17 8.77
C GLY A 378 0.74 25.63 7.89
N THR A 379 0.94 25.52 6.58
CA THR A 379 -0.07 24.99 5.66
C THR A 379 -0.08 23.47 5.65
N TYR A 380 -1.25 22.85 5.45
CA TYR A 380 -1.34 21.39 5.34
C TYR A 380 -1.20 20.92 3.90
N VAL A 381 -0.44 19.86 3.69
CA VAL A 381 -0.24 19.23 2.38
C VAL A 381 -0.87 17.84 2.39
N HIS A 382 -1.66 17.51 1.36
CA HIS A 382 -2.21 16.16 1.19
C HIS A 382 -1.19 15.26 0.47
N ILE A 383 -0.67 14.23 1.17
CA ILE A 383 0.51 13.44 0.75
C ILE A 383 0.19 12.00 0.29
N ASP A 384 -1.07 11.59 0.24
CA ASP A 384 -1.42 10.23 -0.23
C ASP A 384 -2.66 10.23 -1.12
N TRP A 385 -2.42 10.08 -2.42
CA TRP A 385 -3.46 9.96 -3.44
C TRP A 385 -3.57 8.54 -4.00
N GLY A 386 -2.92 7.54 -3.38
CA GLY A 386 -2.83 6.18 -3.93
C GLY A 386 -4.16 5.43 -4.08
N ALA A 387 -5.24 5.94 -3.46
CA ALA A 387 -6.60 5.42 -3.57
C ALA A 387 -7.48 6.19 -4.59
N ALA A 388 -6.94 7.21 -5.26
CA ALA A 388 -7.70 8.00 -6.20
C ALA A 388 -7.96 7.25 -7.52
N ARG A 389 -9.15 7.43 -8.09
CA ARG A 389 -9.57 6.79 -9.35
C ARG A 389 -10.48 7.69 -10.18
N HIS A 390 -10.65 7.34 -11.46
CA HIS A 390 -11.68 7.93 -12.30
C HIS A 390 -13.09 7.55 -11.81
N LEU A 391 -14.02 8.50 -11.89
CA LEU A 391 -15.45 8.24 -11.76
C LEU A 391 -15.97 7.62 -13.06
N ALA A 392 -16.70 6.52 -12.95
CA ALA A 392 -17.48 5.95 -14.03
C ALA A 392 -18.62 6.91 -14.43
N SER A 393 -19.19 6.72 -15.62
CA SER A 393 -20.16 7.68 -16.16
C SER A 393 -21.46 7.73 -15.35
N GLU A 394 -21.86 6.58 -14.82
CA GLU A 394 -23.00 6.36 -13.95
C GLU A 394 -22.82 7.02 -12.57
N GLU A 395 -21.59 7.17 -12.09
CA GLU A 395 -21.26 7.77 -10.78
C GLU A 395 -21.25 9.31 -10.82
N LYS A 396 -21.36 9.90 -12.01
CA LYS A 396 -21.36 11.36 -12.24
C LYS A 396 -22.77 11.93 -12.11
N ASN A 397 -23.42 11.65 -10.98
CA ASN A 397 -24.74 12.16 -10.64
C ASN A 397 -24.71 12.89 -9.28
N ALA A 398 -25.75 13.67 -9.01
CA ALA A 398 -25.80 14.52 -7.82
C ALA A 398 -25.92 13.74 -6.49
N GLU A 399 -26.51 12.55 -6.52
CA GLU A 399 -26.66 11.68 -5.35
C GLU A 399 -25.29 11.13 -4.94
N ASP A 400 -24.55 10.54 -5.88
CA ASP A 400 -23.23 10.00 -5.61
C ASP A 400 -22.21 11.09 -5.28
N ALA A 401 -22.31 12.27 -5.90
CA ALA A 401 -21.50 13.43 -5.53
C ALA A 401 -21.73 13.84 -4.06
N ARG A 402 -22.99 13.77 -3.59
CA ARG A 402 -23.32 14.02 -2.18
C ARG A 402 -22.77 12.93 -1.26
N THR A 403 -22.85 11.67 -1.68
CA THR A 403 -22.26 10.55 -0.94
C THR A 403 -20.75 10.73 -0.78
N ARG A 404 -20.03 11.08 -1.86
CA ARG A 404 -18.57 11.35 -1.81
C ARG A 404 -18.21 12.55 -0.95
N LEU A 405 -19.01 13.63 -0.98
CA LEU A 405 -18.83 14.74 -0.04
C LEU A 405 -18.99 14.27 1.43
N ASN A 406 -19.96 13.41 1.70
CA ASN A 406 -20.17 12.88 3.04
C ASN A 406 -19.05 11.91 3.48
N GLN A 407 -18.36 11.23 2.57
CA GLN A 407 -17.22 10.38 2.91
C GLN A 407 -16.07 11.16 3.58
N VAL A 408 -15.96 12.48 3.38
CA VAL A 408 -14.94 13.31 4.05
C VAL A 408 -15.11 13.29 5.57
N GLU A 409 -16.34 13.11 6.07
CA GLU A 409 -16.63 12.96 7.50
C GLU A 409 -15.89 11.76 8.11
N ASN A 410 -15.53 10.74 7.31
CA ASN A 410 -14.81 9.57 7.78
C ASN A 410 -13.43 9.90 8.33
N LEU A 411 -12.88 11.08 8.03
CA LEU A 411 -11.70 11.63 8.69
C LEU A 411 -11.84 11.57 10.22
N ALA A 412 -13.04 11.73 10.77
CA ALA A 412 -13.33 11.63 12.20
C ALA A 412 -12.84 10.31 12.82
N TYR A 413 -12.94 9.19 12.10
CA TYR A 413 -12.56 7.87 12.62
C TYR A 413 -11.05 7.65 12.66
N SER A 414 -10.29 8.41 11.88
CA SER A 414 -8.84 8.28 11.79
C SER A 414 -8.08 8.79 13.03
N PHE A 415 -8.68 9.68 13.83
CA PHE A 415 -8.03 10.20 15.03
C PHE A 415 -7.93 9.18 16.17
N HIS A 416 -8.78 8.15 16.17
CA HIS A 416 -8.96 7.21 17.29
C HIS A 416 -9.26 7.89 18.64
N ASP A 417 -9.84 9.09 18.59
CA ASP A 417 -10.25 9.89 19.74
C ASP A 417 -11.70 10.39 19.55
N GLU A 418 -12.55 10.17 20.56
CA GLU A 418 -13.98 10.46 20.47
C GLU A 418 -14.28 11.97 20.41
N GLN A 419 -13.49 12.80 21.11
CA GLN A 419 -13.72 14.24 21.16
C GLN A 419 -13.33 14.89 19.83
N LEU A 420 -12.20 14.48 19.24
CA LEU A 420 -11.79 14.91 17.92
C LEU A 420 -12.78 14.43 16.85
N ALA A 421 -13.25 13.19 16.94
CA ALA A 421 -14.27 12.67 16.03
C ALA A 421 -15.54 13.51 16.07
N GLU A 422 -16.06 13.83 17.26
CA GLU A 422 -17.26 14.67 17.41
C GLU A 422 -17.04 16.11 16.94
N ARG A 423 -15.83 16.66 17.11
CA ARG A 423 -15.48 17.97 16.55
C ARG A 423 -15.55 17.95 15.03
N VAL A 424 -14.98 16.95 14.37
CA VAL A 424 -15.04 16.80 12.90
C VAL A 424 -16.47 16.65 12.40
N ARG A 425 -17.29 15.81 13.05
CA ARG A 425 -18.71 15.64 12.66
C ARG A 425 -19.51 16.94 12.79
N ARG A 426 -19.26 17.73 13.84
CA ARG A 426 -19.87 19.06 13.99
C ARG A 426 -19.42 20.01 12.89
N LEU A 427 -18.12 20.10 12.62
CA LEU A 427 -17.59 20.92 11.51
C LEU A 427 -18.21 20.54 10.16
N HIS A 428 -18.37 19.23 9.91
CA HIS A 428 -19.04 18.72 8.72
C HIS A 428 -20.51 19.10 8.67
N THR A 429 -21.26 18.85 9.74
CA THR A 429 -22.69 19.17 9.84
C THR A 429 -22.93 20.68 9.65
N ASP A 430 -22.12 21.51 10.30
CA ASP A 430 -22.19 22.97 10.21
C ASP A 430 -21.92 23.45 8.78
N LEU A 431 -20.92 22.87 8.09
CA LEU A 431 -20.67 23.16 6.68
C LEU A 431 -21.83 22.74 5.78
N LEU A 432 -22.41 21.55 6.00
CA LEU A 432 -23.53 21.06 5.21
C LEU A 432 -24.82 21.86 5.41
N ALA A 433 -24.96 22.54 6.56
CA ALA A 433 -26.07 23.45 6.86
C ALA A 433 -25.88 24.86 6.26
N ASP A 434 -24.68 25.20 5.78
CA ASP A 434 -24.35 26.49 5.15
C ASP A 434 -24.09 26.30 3.64
N PRO A 435 -25.14 26.36 2.79
CA PRO A 435 -25.01 26.16 1.36
C PRO A 435 -24.16 27.24 0.67
N ASP A 436 -24.13 28.46 1.20
CA ASP A 436 -23.33 29.55 0.64
C ASP A 436 -21.84 29.30 0.88
N ARG A 437 -21.46 28.78 2.06
CA ARG A 437 -20.09 28.36 2.36
C ARG A 437 -19.65 27.20 1.48
N LEU A 438 -20.48 26.18 1.32
CA LEU A 438 -20.19 25.05 0.43
C LEU A 438 -20.05 25.51 -1.04
N ALA A 439 -20.90 26.43 -1.50
CA ALA A 439 -20.81 27.00 -2.84
C ALA A 439 -19.48 27.77 -3.06
N ARG A 440 -19.00 28.53 -2.06
CA ARG A 440 -17.69 29.21 -2.13
C ARG A 440 -16.53 28.21 -2.22
N ILE A 441 -16.59 27.10 -1.49
CA ILE A 441 -15.58 26.03 -1.58
C ILE A 441 -15.61 25.40 -2.98
N ARG A 442 -16.80 25.15 -3.53
CA ARG A 442 -16.96 24.63 -4.89
C ARG A 442 -16.36 25.56 -5.94
N GLU A 443 -16.64 26.86 -5.86
CA GLU A 443 -16.09 27.85 -6.78
C GLU A 443 -14.55 27.86 -6.73
N ARG A 444 -13.97 27.80 -5.53
CA ARG A 444 -12.51 27.68 -5.36
C ARG A 444 -11.97 26.38 -5.95
N ALA A 445 -12.70 25.27 -5.83
CA ALA A 445 -12.31 24.00 -6.43
C ALA A 445 -12.28 24.08 -7.96
N GLU A 446 -13.27 24.71 -8.58
CA GLU A 446 -13.33 24.93 -10.03
C GLU A 446 -12.19 25.83 -10.52
N GLN A 447 -11.87 26.89 -9.77
CA GLN A 447 -10.70 27.73 -10.05
C GLN A 447 -9.38 26.94 -9.96
N LYS A 448 -9.21 26.12 -8.92
CA LYS A 448 -7.99 25.32 -8.76
C LYS A 448 -7.85 24.25 -9.85
N ALA A 449 -8.94 23.56 -10.17
CA ALA A 449 -8.99 22.55 -11.22
C ALA A 449 -8.72 23.14 -12.62
N SER A 450 -9.17 24.38 -12.89
CA SER A 450 -8.95 25.06 -14.17
C SER A 450 -7.55 25.69 -14.31
N SER A 451 -6.86 25.99 -13.20
CA SER A 451 -5.48 26.48 -13.23
C SER A 451 -4.42 25.42 -13.58
N ALA A 452 -4.81 24.14 -13.56
CA ALA A 452 -3.96 23.07 -14.07
C ALA A 452 -4.10 23.03 -15.60
N ASP A 453 -3.21 23.71 -16.33
CA ASP A 453 -3.10 23.52 -17.78
C ASP A 453 -2.81 22.02 -18.06
N TRP A 454 -3.66 21.39 -18.88
CA TRP A 454 -3.71 19.95 -19.13
C TRP A 454 -2.72 19.49 -20.21
#